data_AF-A0A086WFB5-F1
#
_entry.id   AF-A0A086WFB5-F1
#
_cell.length_a   1.000
_cell.length_b   1.000
_cell.length_c   1.000
_cell.angle_alpha   90.00
_cell.angle_beta   90.00
_cell.angle_gamma   90.00
#
_symmetry.space_group_name_H-M   'P 1'
#
loop_
_entity.id
_entity.type
_entity.pdbx_description
1 polymer ?
#
loop_
_entity_poly.entity_id
_entity_poly.type
_entity_poly.pdbx_seq_one_letter_code
_entity_poly.pdbx_strand_id
1 'polypeptide(L)'
;MIIRDRPSGLRLFLVLRGSVLPRILPTLLVNVAIAIMVTWTHGVLGGLKITVTPIPFTLIGLPLAIFLGFRNNSAYDRFWEGRKLWGELVLRSRSLARQCTGLIGGDGPALARNGMNDLRVRMVLRGIAFCSALRDQLRHRPPDPGLARFLAPQEFERMEGVRNKPDYLMRRMGQDLGQCVKEGRIDACLAANIDATLTAMTAAAAACERIKNTPIPFSYSVLLHRTAYLYCFLLPFGLVDTIGFMTPVVVAIVAYTFFGLDALGDELEEPFGMEPNDLPLDAICRTIEIDLRTALEDEDLPPALEPVDFCLM
;
A
#
# COMPACT_ATOMS: atom_id res chain seq x y z
N MET A 1 -0.17 3.02 7.24
CA MET A 1 -1.61 2.78 7.50
C MET A 1 -2.04 3.40 8.81
N ILE A 2 -3.10 4.20 8.80
CA ILE A 2 -3.66 4.78 10.01
C ILE A 2 -4.47 3.74 10.79
N ILE A 3 -4.12 3.54 12.05
CA ILE A 3 -4.83 2.70 13.00
C ILE A 3 -5.40 3.63 14.08
N ARG A 4 -6.73 3.78 14.10
CA ARG A 4 -7.46 4.57 15.09
C ARG A 4 -8.62 3.77 15.67
N ASP A 5 -8.84 3.94 16.96
CA ASP A 5 -10.14 3.60 17.57
C ASP A 5 -11.22 4.44 16.90
N ARG A 6 -12.32 3.81 16.47
CA ARG A 6 -13.40 4.46 15.69
C ARG A 6 -13.88 5.72 16.42
N PRO A 7 -13.50 6.94 15.99
CA PRO A 7 -13.91 8.15 16.69
C PRO A 7 -15.41 8.37 16.48
N SER A 8 -16.09 8.96 17.47
CA SER A 8 -17.51 9.32 17.36
C SER A 8 -17.75 10.27 16.16
N GLY A 9 -18.98 10.28 15.61
CA GLY A 9 -19.27 10.96 14.33
C GLY A 9 -18.78 12.41 14.21
N LEU A 10 -18.95 13.22 15.27
CA LEU A 10 -18.45 14.61 15.28
C LEU A 10 -16.92 14.70 15.30
N ARG A 11 -16.24 13.75 15.95
CA ARG A 11 -14.77 13.67 15.91
C ARG A 11 -14.28 13.20 14.55
N LEU A 12 -15.01 12.33 13.86
CA LEU A 12 -14.68 11.92 12.48
C LEU A 12 -14.73 13.11 11.51
N PHE A 13 -15.66 14.05 11.71
CA PHE A 13 -15.76 15.28 10.90
C PHE A 13 -14.56 16.22 11.08
N LEU A 14 -13.92 16.23 12.26
CA LEU A 14 -12.81 17.12 12.60
C LEU A 14 -11.42 16.48 12.40
N VAL A 15 -11.36 15.25 11.90
CA VAL A 15 -10.10 14.53 11.65
C VAL A 15 -9.42 15.06 10.38
N LEU A 16 -8.30 15.75 10.58
CA LEU A 16 -7.46 16.28 9.50
C LEU A 16 -6.32 15.34 9.10
N ARG A 17 -5.76 14.58 10.06
CA ARG A 17 -4.64 13.66 9.80
C ARG A 17 -5.18 12.35 9.24
N GLY A 18 -4.78 12.01 8.02
CA GLY A 18 -5.24 10.81 7.33
C GLY A 18 -6.50 10.96 6.50
N SER A 19 -7.07 12.16 6.48
CA SER A 19 -8.14 12.47 5.54
C SER A 19 -7.55 13.00 4.25
N VAL A 20 -8.33 12.93 3.18
CA VAL A 20 -8.00 13.54 1.87
C VAL A 20 -8.02 15.08 1.92
N LEU A 21 -8.54 15.67 3.01
CA LEU A 21 -8.79 17.11 3.11
C LEU A 21 -7.51 17.95 2.95
N PRO A 22 -6.37 17.70 3.62
CA PRO A 22 -5.16 18.49 3.43
C PRO A 22 -4.65 18.48 1.99
N ARG A 23 -4.84 17.38 1.26
CA ARG A 23 -4.45 17.24 -0.15
C ARG A 23 -5.31 18.09 -1.08
N ILE A 24 -6.62 18.16 -0.83
CA ILE A 24 -7.56 18.94 -1.66
C ILE A 24 -7.77 20.38 -1.19
N LEU A 25 -7.30 20.74 0.01
CA LEU A 25 -7.56 22.03 0.66
C LEU A 25 -7.17 23.23 -0.22
N PRO A 26 -5.99 23.27 -0.89
CA PRO A 26 -5.63 24.41 -1.74
C PRO A 26 -6.62 24.60 -2.89
N THR A 27 -6.97 23.51 -3.58
CA THR A 27 -7.94 23.53 -4.70
C THR A 27 -9.33 23.92 -4.22
N LEU A 28 -9.75 23.40 -3.06
CA LEU A 28 -11.03 23.73 -2.44
C LEU A 28 -11.11 25.22 -2.08
N LEU A 29 -10.06 25.79 -1.49
CA LEU A 29 -10.01 27.22 -1.15
C LEU A 29 -10.09 28.10 -2.40
N VAL A 30 -9.37 27.75 -3.47
CA VAL A 30 -9.45 28.49 -4.75
C VAL A 30 -10.86 28.39 -5.33
N ASN A 31 -11.48 27.20 -5.29
CA ASN A 31 -12.84 27.00 -5.78
C ASN A 31 -13.88 27.82 -4.99
N VAL A 32 -13.76 27.86 -3.66
CA VAL A 32 -14.61 28.69 -2.79
C VAL A 32 -14.37 30.18 -3.03
N ALA A 33 -13.12 30.61 -3.21
CA ALA A 33 -12.81 32.00 -3.54
C ALA A 33 -13.45 32.44 -4.87
N ILE A 34 -13.42 31.57 -5.89
CA ILE A 34 -14.12 31.80 -7.16
C ILE A 34 -15.63 31.86 -6.93
N ALA A 35 -16.19 30.97 -6.12
CA ALA A 35 -17.62 31.00 -5.80
C ALA A 35 -18.05 32.29 -5.11
N ILE A 36 -17.24 32.81 -4.17
CA ILE A 36 -17.46 34.10 -3.50
C ILE A 36 -17.42 35.23 -4.53
N MET A 37 -16.40 35.25 -5.40
CA MET A 37 -16.27 36.25 -6.47
C MET A 37 -17.49 36.25 -7.39
N VAL A 38 -17.90 35.08 -7.89
CA VAL A 38 -19.07 34.93 -8.77
C VAL A 38 -20.35 35.38 -8.08
N THR A 39 -20.49 35.08 -6.80
CA THR A 39 -21.64 35.52 -5.98
C THR A 39 -21.67 37.04 -5.85
N TRP A 40 -20.52 37.66 -5.58
CA TRP A 40 -20.42 39.11 -5.44
C TRP A 40 -20.67 39.85 -6.75
N THR A 41 -20.21 39.31 -7.88
CA THR A 41 -20.44 39.92 -9.20
C THR A 41 -21.76 39.53 -9.83
N HIS A 42 -22.59 38.71 -9.17
CA HIS A 42 -23.80 38.11 -9.75
C HIS A 42 -23.55 37.44 -11.12
N GLY A 43 -22.39 36.80 -11.28
CA GLY A 43 -21.98 36.16 -12.53
C GLY A 43 -21.56 37.11 -13.66
N VAL A 44 -21.41 38.40 -13.38
CA VAL A 44 -20.88 39.38 -14.36
C VAL A 44 -19.35 39.36 -14.32
N LEU A 45 -18.74 39.05 -15.47
CA LEU A 45 -17.29 39.06 -15.66
C LEU A 45 -16.96 39.97 -16.84
N GLY A 46 -16.14 41.01 -16.60
CA GLY A 46 -15.72 41.94 -17.66
C GLY A 46 -16.89 42.66 -18.37
N GLY A 47 -18.02 42.86 -17.67
CA GLY A 47 -19.23 43.47 -18.24
C GLY A 47 -20.17 42.52 -18.98
N LEU A 48 -19.80 41.25 -19.14
CA LEU A 48 -20.65 40.21 -19.73
C LEU A 48 -21.27 39.35 -18.61
N LYS A 49 -22.60 39.20 -18.61
CA LYS A 49 -23.28 38.27 -17.71
C LYS A 49 -23.15 36.85 -18.27
N ILE A 50 -22.47 35.97 -17.55
CA ILE A 50 -22.42 34.54 -17.90
C ILE A 50 -23.69 33.89 -17.36
N THR A 51 -24.70 33.72 -18.21
CA THR A 51 -25.95 33.04 -17.84
C THR A 51 -25.84 31.54 -18.12
N VAL A 52 -25.52 30.76 -17.09
CA VAL A 52 -25.58 29.28 -17.15
C VAL A 52 -26.68 28.81 -16.23
N THR A 53 -27.57 27.95 -16.72
CA THR A 53 -28.60 27.34 -15.86
C THR A 53 -28.01 26.17 -15.06
N PRO A 54 -28.66 25.70 -13.99
CA PRO A 54 -28.21 24.51 -13.27
C PRO A 54 -28.30 23.19 -14.07
N ILE A 55 -29.07 23.15 -15.17
CA ILE A 55 -29.41 21.92 -15.91
C ILE A 55 -28.18 21.18 -16.47
N PRO A 56 -27.20 21.83 -17.11
CA PRO A 56 -26.00 21.14 -17.59
C PRO A 56 -25.20 20.49 -16.46
N PHE A 57 -25.20 21.08 -15.27
CA PHE A 57 -24.47 20.54 -14.12
C PHE A 57 -25.14 19.29 -13.56
N THR A 58 -26.47 19.20 -13.55
CA THR A 58 -27.13 17.95 -13.14
C THR A 58 -26.88 16.82 -14.15
N LEU A 59 -26.85 17.14 -15.45
CA LEU A 59 -26.55 16.19 -16.52
C LEU A 59 -25.10 15.69 -16.50
N ILE A 60 -24.14 16.53 -16.11
CA ILE A 60 -22.71 16.17 -16.03
C ILE A 60 -22.37 15.52 -14.68
N GLY A 61 -22.93 16.05 -13.59
CA GLY A 61 -22.60 15.65 -12.23
C GLY A 61 -22.95 14.20 -11.93
N LEU A 62 -24.09 13.70 -12.43
CA LEU A 62 -24.51 12.31 -12.21
C LEU A 62 -23.55 11.30 -12.89
N PRO A 63 -23.26 11.38 -14.20
CA PRO A 63 -22.24 10.53 -14.83
C PRO A 63 -20.87 10.65 -14.18
N LEU A 64 -20.44 11.87 -13.84
CA LEU A 64 -19.15 12.09 -13.17
C LEU A 64 -19.06 11.34 -11.84
N ALA A 65 -20.11 11.41 -11.01
CA ALA A 65 -20.16 10.70 -9.74
C ALA A 65 -20.11 9.17 -9.94
N ILE A 66 -20.80 8.64 -10.96
CA ILE A 66 -20.80 7.22 -11.30
C ILE A 66 -19.39 6.77 -11.74
N PHE A 67 -18.73 7.52 -12.64
CA PHE A 67 -17.41 7.16 -13.14
C PHE A 67 -16.33 7.27 -12.06
N LEU A 68 -16.39 8.28 -11.17
CA LEU A 68 -15.52 8.34 -9.98
C LEU A 68 -15.76 7.14 -9.05
N GLY A 69 -17.02 6.73 -8.87
CA GLY A 69 -17.36 5.54 -8.11
C GLY A 69 -16.73 4.27 -8.67
N PHE A 70 -16.79 4.07 -10.00
CA PHE A 70 -16.11 2.95 -10.66
C PHE A 70 -14.59 3.01 -10.51
N ARG A 71 -13.98 4.20 -10.68
CA ARG A 71 -12.54 4.39 -10.43
C ARG A 71 -12.15 3.95 -9.03
N ASN A 72 -12.87 4.45 -8.04
CA ASN A 72 -12.56 4.21 -6.63
C ASN A 72 -12.75 2.74 -6.26
N ASN A 73 -13.73 2.07 -6.86
CA ASN A 73 -13.88 0.63 -6.67
C ASN A 73 -12.67 -0.14 -7.24
N SER A 74 -12.21 0.20 -8.44
CA SER A 74 -11.00 -0.42 -9.00
C SER A 74 -9.73 -0.12 -8.19
N ALA A 75 -9.58 1.11 -7.68
CA ALA A 75 -8.47 1.47 -6.78
C ALA A 75 -8.53 0.68 -5.47
N TYR A 76 -9.72 0.56 -4.87
CA TYR A 76 -9.94 -0.23 -3.66
C TYR A 76 -9.62 -1.71 -3.87
N ASP A 77 -10.02 -2.31 -4.99
CA ASP A 77 -9.72 -3.71 -5.30
C ASP A 77 -8.20 -3.96 -5.36
N ARG A 78 -7.44 -3.02 -5.96
CA ARG A 78 -5.96 -3.08 -5.99
C ARG A 78 -5.37 -3.00 -4.59
N PHE A 79 -5.85 -2.07 -3.77
CA PHE A 79 -5.41 -1.92 -2.38
C PHE A 79 -5.65 -3.20 -1.58
N TRP A 80 -6.87 -3.75 -1.68
CA TRP A 80 -7.26 -4.96 -0.99
C TRP A 80 -6.50 -6.19 -1.49
N GLU A 81 -6.22 -6.29 -2.78
CA GLU A 81 -5.35 -7.33 -3.34
C GLU A 81 -3.95 -7.26 -2.73
N GLY A 82 -3.33 -6.08 -2.68
CA GLY A 82 -2.04 -5.87 -2.03
C GLY A 82 -2.05 -6.30 -0.56
N ARG A 83 -3.10 -5.94 0.19
CA ARG A 83 -3.27 -6.35 1.60
C ARG A 83 -3.35 -7.86 1.77
N LYS A 84 -4.07 -8.56 0.89
CA LYS A 84 -4.20 -10.03 0.91
C LYS A 84 -2.86 -10.71 0.61
N LEU A 85 -2.10 -10.22 -0.38
CA LEU A 85 -0.79 -10.76 -0.74
C LEU A 85 0.21 -10.68 0.42
N TRP A 86 0.28 -9.54 1.11
CA TRP A 86 1.13 -9.42 2.30
C TRP A 86 0.63 -10.26 3.48
N GLY A 87 -0.69 -10.47 3.60
CA GLY A 87 -1.24 -11.44 4.56
C GLY A 87 -0.81 -12.88 4.26
N GLU A 88 -0.80 -13.26 2.98
CA GLU A 88 -0.31 -14.55 2.53
C GLU A 88 1.19 -14.72 2.82
N LEU A 89 2.00 -13.67 2.63
CA LEU A 89 3.42 -13.69 2.99
C LEU A 89 3.66 -13.94 4.48
N VAL A 90 2.85 -13.35 5.37
CA VAL A 90 2.92 -13.65 6.82
C VAL A 90 2.65 -15.15 7.06
N LEU A 91 1.57 -15.68 6.48
CA LEU A 91 1.19 -17.08 6.63
C LEU A 91 2.26 -18.05 6.08
N ARG A 92 2.79 -17.76 4.89
CA ARG A 92 3.81 -18.60 4.25
C ARG A 92 5.15 -18.52 4.97
N SER A 93 5.53 -17.36 5.50
CA SER A 93 6.75 -17.21 6.29
C SER A 93 6.69 -18.07 7.56
N ARG A 94 5.55 -18.06 8.28
CA ARG A 94 5.34 -18.95 9.44
C ARG A 94 5.39 -20.43 9.07
N SER A 95 4.79 -20.77 7.93
CA SER A 95 4.79 -22.14 7.41
C SER A 95 6.20 -22.60 7.05
N LEU A 96 6.98 -21.73 6.40
CA LEU A 96 8.39 -21.95 6.07
C LEU A 96 9.20 -22.23 7.33
N ALA A 97 9.04 -21.39 8.37
CA ALA A 97 9.76 -21.58 9.64
C ALA A 97 9.48 -22.96 10.25
N ARG A 98 8.20 -23.30 10.42
CA ARG A 98 7.77 -24.60 10.95
C ARG A 98 8.28 -25.77 10.11
N GLN A 99 8.28 -25.64 8.78
CA GLN A 99 8.77 -26.69 7.88
C GLN A 99 10.29 -26.85 7.95
N CYS A 100 11.04 -25.75 7.94
CA CYS A 100 12.50 -25.79 8.03
C CYS A 100 12.97 -26.36 9.37
N THR A 101 12.34 -25.98 10.49
CA THR A 101 12.73 -26.47 11.82
C THR A 101 12.26 -27.90 12.08
N GLY A 102 11.10 -28.31 11.53
CA GLY A 102 10.48 -29.60 11.81
C GLY A 102 10.75 -30.72 10.80
N LEU A 103 11.01 -30.41 9.53
CA LEU A 103 11.14 -31.43 8.47
C LEU A 103 12.58 -31.69 8.02
N ILE A 104 13.49 -30.73 8.23
CA ILE A 104 14.90 -30.88 7.85
C ILE A 104 15.68 -31.44 9.04
N GLY A 105 16.37 -32.56 8.82
CA GLY A 105 17.24 -33.21 9.79
C GLY A 105 18.50 -32.40 10.12
N GLY A 106 18.98 -32.53 11.36
CA GLY A 106 20.23 -31.93 11.85
C GLY A 106 20.55 -32.41 13.26
N ASP A 107 21.76 -32.13 13.75
CA ASP A 107 22.33 -32.67 15.00
C ASP A 107 21.73 -32.09 16.31
N GLY A 108 20.52 -31.53 16.24
CA GLY A 108 19.82 -30.92 17.36
C GLY A 108 18.67 -30.01 16.95
N PRO A 109 18.03 -29.29 17.89
CA PRO A 109 17.01 -28.29 17.59
C PRO A 109 17.59 -27.12 16.78
N ALA A 110 16.77 -26.54 15.91
CA ALA A 110 17.13 -25.38 15.10
C ALA A 110 16.94 -24.09 15.91
N LEU A 111 18.00 -23.66 16.60
CA LEU A 111 17.95 -22.53 17.53
C LEU A 111 18.70 -21.33 16.95
N ALA A 112 18.26 -20.11 17.29
CA ALA A 112 18.89 -18.87 16.83
C ALA A 112 20.40 -18.84 17.11
N ARG A 113 20.83 -19.37 18.26
CA ARG A 113 22.26 -19.49 18.64
C ARG A 113 23.12 -20.35 17.71
N ASN A 114 22.51 -21.25 16.93
CA ASN A 114 23.25 -22.05 15.95
C ASN A 114 23.73 -21.18 14.77
N GLY A 115 23.13 -19.99 14.60
CA GLY A 115 23.51 -19.00 13.60
C GLY A 115 23.45 -19.51 12.17
N MET A 116 24.21 -18.87 11.29
CA MET A 116 24.23 -19.18 9.85
C MET A 116 24.83 -20.56 9.50
N ASN A 117 25.43 -21.26 10.46
CA ASN A 117 26.01 -22.59 10.24
C ASN A 117 24.93 -23.67 10.13
N ASP A 118 23.81 -23.50 10.84
CA ASP A 118 22.65 -24.36 10.69
C ASP A 118 21.83 -23.91 9.46
N LEU A 119 21.74 -24.77 8.46
CA LEU A 119 20.98 -24.50 7.23
C LEU A 119 19.52 -24.15 7.52
N ARG A 120 18.90 -24.74 8.55
CA ARG A 120 17.50 -24.50 8.91
C ARG A 120 17.32 -23.05 9.37
N VAL A 121 18.18 -22.62 10.29
CA VAL A 121 18.25 -21.23 10.77
C VAL A 121 18.49 -20.29 9.60
N ARG A 122 19.47 -20.61 8.74
CA ARG A 122 19.80 -19.82 7.55
C ARG A 122 18.59 -19.65 6.61
N MET A 123 17.83 -20.71 6.34
CA MET A 123 16.63 -20.63 5.50
C MET A 123 15.54 -19.74 6.13
N VAL A 124 15.33 -19.85 7.45
CA VAL A 124 14.36 -19.00 8.17
C VAL A 124 14.76 -17.54 8.15
N LEU A 125 16.03 -17.22 8.47
CA LEU A 125 16.53 -15.84 8.42
C LEU A 125 16.47 -15.26 7.00
N ARG A 126 16.76 -16.08 5.98
CA ARG A 126 16.60 -15.67 4.58
C ARG A 126 15.13 -15.36 4.23
N GLY A 127 14.16 -15.99 4.90
CA GLY A 127 12.72 -15.67 4.77
C GLY A 127 12.39 -14.25 5.24
N ILE A 128 13.01 -13.81 6.34
CA ILE A 128 12.92 -12.44 6.84
C ILE A 128 13.56 -11.47 5.83
N ALA A 129 14.75 -11.81 5.34
CA ALA A 129 15.47 -11.01 4.34
C ALA A 129 14.66 -10.87 3.04
N PHE A 130 13.99 -11.92 2.59
CA PHE A 130 13.13 -11.89 1.40
C PHE A 130 11.98 -10.88 1.54
N CYS A 131 11.24 -10.92 2.65
CA CYS A 131 10.12 -10.01 2.86
C CYS A 131 10.60 -8.55 2.95
N SER A 132 11.73 -8.32 3.63
CA SER A 132 12.33 -6.99 3.75
C SER A 132 12.83 -6.47 2.40
N ALA A 133 13.50 -7.31 1.61
CA ALA A 133 13.94 -6.96 0.26
C ALA A 133 12.76 -6.68 -0.69
N LEU A 134 11.65 -7.42 -0.55
CA LEU A 134 10.43 -7.18 -1.33
C LEU A 134 9.81 -5.83 -0.99
N ARG A 135 9.69 -5.50 0.31
CA ARG A 135 9.23 -4.19 0.77
C ARG A 135 10.07 -3.08 0.14
N ASP A 136 11.40 -3.18 0.23
CA ASP A 136 12.32 -2.15 -0.26
C ASP A 136 12.22 -2.02 -1.78
N GLN A 137 12.07 -3.13 -2.50
CA GLN A 137 11.84 -3.15 -3.94
C GLN A 137 10.54 -2.43 -4.33
N LEU A 138 9.42 -2.72 -3.67
CA LEU A 138 8.12 -2.10 -3.96
C LEU A 138 8.09 -0.59 -3.64
N ARG A 139 8.93 -0.16 -2.68
CA ARG A 139 9.09 1.24 -2.27
C ARG A 139 10.23 1.97 -3.02
N HIS A 140 10.90 1.31 -3.97
CA HIS A 140 12.06 1.85 -4.69
C HIS A 140 13.18 2.37 -3.77
N ARG A 141 13.41 1.67 -2.65
CA ARG A 141 14.45 2.01 -1.67
C ARG A 141 15.68 1.12 -1.85
N PRO A 142 16.88 1.59 -1.47
CA PRO A 142 18.01 0.70 -1.28
C PRO A 142 17.66 -0.33 -0.19
N PRO A 143 18.25 -1.55 -0.23
CA PRO A 143 18.07 -2.53 0.83
C PRO A 143 18.42 -1.93 2.18
N ASP A 144 17.58 -2.17 3.18
CA ASP A 144 17.90 -1.79 4.56
C ASP A 144 19.23 -2.45 4.99
N PRO A 145 20.24 -1.68 5.45
CA PRO A 145 21.49 -2.24 5.97
C PRO A 145 21.28 -3.28 7.07
N GLY A 146 20.14 -3.21 7.77
CA GLY A 146 19.70 -4.21 8.74
C GLY A 146 19.57 -5.62 8.15
N LEU A 147 19.39 -5.80 6.84
CA LEU A 147 19.33 -7.11 6.19
C LEU A 147 20.64 -7.91 6.32
N ALA A 148 21.78 -7.24 6.49
CA ALA A 148 23.08 -7.89 6.62
C ALA A 148 23.13 -8.86 7.81
N ARG A 149 22.30 -8.65 8.84
CA ARG A 149 22.21 -9.54 10.01
C ARG A 149 21.53 -10.89 9.70
N PHE A 150 20.74 -10.96 8.63
CA PHE A 150 19.94 -12.12 8.25
C PHE A 150 20.56 -12.96 7.12
N LEU A 151 21.71 -12.55 6.59
CA LEU A 151 22.40 -13.21 5.50
C LEU A 151 23.88 -13.41 5.84
N ALA A 152 24.52 -14.38 5.19
CA ALA A 152 25.97 -14.47 5.25
C ALA A 152 26.59 -13.23 4.57
N PRO A 153 27.74 -12.69 5.02
CA PRO A 153 28.34 -11.47 4.45
C PRO A 153 28.55 -11.57 2.93
N GLN A 154 29.07 -12.70 2.44
CA GLN A 154 29.26 -12.95 1.01
C GLN A 154 27.94 -13.05 0.22
N GLU A 155 26.87 -13.49 0.87
CA GLU A 155 25.54 -13.57 0.25
C GLU A 155 24.91 -12.18 0.15
N PHE A 156 25.08 -11.33 1.18
CA PHE A 156 24.63 -9.94 1.19
C PHE A 156 25.32 -9.12 0.08
N GLU A 157 26.64 -9.18 -0.03
CA GLU A 157 27.41 -8.49 -1.08
C GLU A 157 26.94 -8.88 -2.49
N ARG A 158 26.71 -10.18 -2.72
CA ARG A 158 26.20 -10.68 -4.01
C ARG A 158 24.76 -10.24 -4.27
N MET A 159 23.93 -10.17 -3.22
CA MET A 159 22.56 -9.69 -3.32
C MET A 159 22.49 -8.21 -3.70
N GLU A 160 23.42 -7.37 -3.22
CA GLU A 160 23.44 -5.95 -3.59
C GLU A 160 23.66 -5.74 -5.09
N GLY A 161 24.48 -6.59 -5.72
CA GLY A 161 24.79 -6.53 -7.15
C GLY A 161 23.70 -7.04 -8.11
N VAL A 162 22.63 -7.67 -7.60
CA VAL A 162 21.55 -8.21 -8.45
C VAL A 162 20.35 -7.27 -8.56
N ARG A 163 19.69 -7.32 -9.72
CA ARG A 163 18.52 -6.48 -10.02
C ARG A 163 17.28 -6.88 -9.21
N ASN A 164 16.92 -8.17 -9.22
CA ASN A 164 15.80 -8.71 -8.45
C ASN A 164 16.35 -9.44 -7.21
N LYS A 165 16.34 -8.73 -6.07
CA LYS A 165 16.90 -9.21 -4.80
C LYS A 165 16.00 -10.29 -4.15
N PRO A 166 14.66 -10.14 -4.08
CA PRO A 166 13.78 -11.19 -3.58
C PRO A 166 13.94 -12.52 -4.34
N ASP A 167 13.97 -12.48 -5.68
CA ASP A 167 14.18 -13.68 -6.51
C ASP A 167 15.54 -14.34 -6.24
N TYR A 168 16.60 -13.55 -6.09
CA TYR A 168 17.91 -14.08 -5.72
C TYR A 168 17.86 -14.88 -4.42
N LEU A 169 17.20 -14.34 -3.39
CA LEU A 169 17.05 -15.02 -2.10
C LEU A 169 16.23 -16.32 -2.22
N MET A 170 15.15 -16.32 -3.01
CA MET A 170 14.36 -17.53 -3.27
C MET A 170 15.16 -18.60 -4.01
N ARG A 171 15.96 -18.23 -5.02
CA ARG A 171 16.85 -19.18 -5.71
C ARG A 171 17.89 -19.78 -4.76
N ARG A 172 18.43 -18.99 -3.82
CA ARG A 172 19.35 -19.50 -2.79
C ARG A 172 18.64 -20.47 -1.83
N MET A 173 17.39 -20.21 -1.44
CA MET A 173 16.60 -21.18 -0.67
C MET A 173 16.36 -22.48 -1.43
N GLY A 174 16.01 -22.42 -2.71
CA GLY A 174 15.80 -23.62 -3.53
C GLY A 174 17.08 -24.46 -3.69
N GLN A 175 18.24 -23.80 -3.80
CA GLN A 175 19.54 -24.48 -3.81
C GLN A 175 19.84 -25.18 -2.48
N ASP A 176 19.60 -24.51 -1.35
CA ASP A 176 19.78 -25.10 -0.02
C ASP A 176 18.83 -26.30 0.19
N LEU A 177 17.57 -26.19 -0.23
CA LEU A 177 16.60 -27.29 -0.17
C LEU A 177 17.03 -28.49 -1.03
N GLY A 178 17.49 -28.24 -2.26
CA GLY A 178 18.00 -29.28 -3.15
C GLY A 178 19.25 -29.96 -2.58
N GLN A 179 20.10 -29.22 -1.87
CA GLN A 179 21.24 -29.79 -1.16
C GLN A 179 20.81 -30.69 0.00
N CYS A 180 19.80 -30.30 0.78
CA CYS A 180 19.25 -31.15 1.84
C CYS A 180 18.71 -32.48 1.33
N VAL A 181 18.06 -32.49 0.15
CA VAL A 181 17.58 -33.73 -0.46
C VAL A 181 18.75 -34.63 -0.86
N LYS A 182 19.80 -34.06 -1.48
CA LYS A 182 21.01 -34.83 -1.88
C LYS A 182 21.77 -35.40 -0.68
N GLU A 183 21.81 -34.67 0.42
CA GLU A 183 22.47 -35.07 1.66
C GLU A 183 21.61 -36.02 2.51
N GLY A 184 20.38 -36.35 2.08
CA GLY A 184 19.47 -37.21 2.85
C GLY A 184 18.96 -36.57 4.14
N ARG A 185 19.03 -35.24 4.26
CA ARG A 185 18.53 -34.50 5.43
C ARG A 185 17.01 -34.35 5.45
N ILE A 186 16.35 -34.53 4.31
CA ILE A 186 14.90 -34.49 4.17
C ILE A 186 14.46 -35.43 3.06
N ASP A 187 13.32 -36.09 3.25
CA ASP A 187 12.70 -36.92 2.21
C ASP A 187 12.18 -36.05 1.05
N ALA A 188 12.22 -36.59 -0.18
CA ALA A 188 11.81 -35.85 -1.37
C ALA A 188 10.34 -35.41 -1.34
N CYS A 189 9.43 -36.22 -0.78
CA CYS A 189 8.01 -35.85 -0.64
C CYS A 189 7.83 -34.69 0.35
N LEU A 190 8.61 -34.67 1.43
CA LEU A 190 8.60 -33.57 2.40
C LEU A 190 9.23 -32.31 1.83
N ALA A 191 10.31 -32.43 1.06
CA ALA A 191 10.96 -31.32 0.39
C ALA A 191 10.01 -30.62 -0.61
N ALA A 192 9.18 -31.38 -1.33
CA ALA A 192 8.17 -30.82 -2.23
C ALA A 192 7.18 -29.88 -1.51
N ASN A 193 6.84 -30.15 -0.24
CA ASN A 193 5.98 -29.26 0.55
C ASN A 193 6.66 -27.92 0.92
N ILE A 194 7.98 -27.95 1.13
CA ILE A 194 8.77 -26.74 1.35
C ILE A 194 8.85 -25.95 0.04
N ASP A 195 9.15 -26.61 -1.07
CA ASP A 195 9.23 -25.99 -2.39
C ASP A 195 7.89 -25.34 -2.82
N ALA A 196 6.76 -25.99 -2.52
CA ALA A 196 5.44 -25.40 -2.72
C ALA A 196 5.24 -24.10 -1.90
N THR A 197 5.81 -24.03 -0.70
CA THR A 197 5.77 -22.83 0.14
C THR A 197 6.65 -21.72 -0.44
N LEU A 198 7.85 -22.04 -0.92
CA LEU A 198 8.74 -21.10 -1.62
C LEU A 198 8.09 -20.57 -2.91
N THR A 199 7.44 -21.45 -3.66
CA THR A 199 6.69 -21.10 -4.88
C THR A 199 5.55 -20.15 -4.56
N ALA A 200 4.79 -20.39 -3.48
CA ALA A 200 3.71 -19.49 -3.06
C ALA A 200 4.23 -18.11 -2.63
N MET A 201 5.36 -18.03 -1.92
CA MET A 201 6.01 -16.75 -1.57
C MET A 201 6.46 -15.99 -2.82
N THR A 202 7.06 -16.69 -3.78
CA THR A 202 7.50 -16.12 -5.06
C THR A 202 6.31 -15.61 -5.88
N ALA A 203 5.21 -16.38 -5.92
CA ALA A 203 3.98 -15.98 -6.60
C ALA A 203 3.36 -14.72 -5.96
N ALA A 204 3.37 -14.61 -4.64
CA ALA A 204 2.89 -13.42 -3.94
C ALA A 204 3.76 -12.19 -4.26
N ALA A 205 5.09 -12.33 -4.29
CA ALA A 205 5.99 -11.25 -4.68
C ALA A 205 5.76 -10.79 -6.14
N ALA A 206 5.64 -11.74 -7.08
CA ALA A 206 5.35 -11.43 -8.49
C ALA A 206 3.99 -10.74 -8.66
N ALA A 207 2.98 -11.12 -7.87
CA ALA A 207 1.68 -10.45 -7.86
C ALA A 207 1.79 -9.00 -7.33
N CYS A 208 2.60 -8.76 -6.30
CA CYS A 208 2.89 -7.39 -5.83
C CYS A 208 3.59 -6.57 -6.92
N GLU A 209 4.56 -7.15 -7.64
CA GLU A 209 5.21 -6.48 -8.78
C GLU A 209 4.21 -6.13 -9.88
N ARG A 210 3.27 -7.03 -10.20
CA ARG A 210 2.19 -6.76 -11.16
C ARG A 210 1.30 -5.59 -10.70
N ILE A 211 0.90 -5.55 -9.43
CA ILE A 211 0.08 -4.44 -8.91
C ILE A 211 0.84 -3.12 -9.04
N LYS A 212 2.14 -3.09 -8.67
CA LYS A 212 2.96 -1.88 -8.73
C LYS A 212 3.22 -1.41 -10.17
N ASN A 213 3.50 -2.33 -11.09
CA ASN A 213 3.92 -2.00 -12.45
C ASN A 213 2.76 -1.86 -13.46
N THR A 214 1.56 -2.30 -13.10
CA THR A 214 0.38 -2.20 -13.97
C THR A 214 -0.66 -1.28 -13.31
N PRO A 215 -0.51 0.06 -13.39
CA PRO A 215 -1.46 1.03 -12.82
C PRO A 215 -2.82 1.02 -13.53
N ILE A 216 -3.81 1.73 -12.99
CA ILE A 216 -5.08 1.95 -13.68
C ILE A 216 -4.77 2.74 -14.97
N PRO A 217 -5.43 2.46 -16.11
CA PRO A 217 -5.16 3.17 -17.35
C PRO A 217 -5.17 4.69 -17.16
N PHE A 218 -4.05 5.33 -17.46
CA PHE A 218 -3.84 6.76 -17.21
C PHE A 218 -4.90 7.66 -17.87
N SER A 219 -5.43 7.24 -19.01
CA SER A 219 -6.54 7.94 -19.69
C SER A 219 -7.78 8.10 -18.81
N TYR A 220 -8.06 7.13 -17.94
CA TYR A 220 -9.18 7.17 -17.01
C TYR A 220 -8.96 8.25 -15.95
N SER A 221 -7.78 8.26 -15.33
CA SER A 221 -7.40 9.26 -14.31
C SER A 221 -7.40 10.68 -14.90
N VAL A 222 -6.84 10.88 -16.09
CA VAL A 222 -6.82 12.20 -16.74
C VAL A 222 -8.22 12.71 -17.06
N LEU A 223 -9.09 11.86 -17.63
CA LEU A 223 -10.45 12.24 -17.99
C LEU A 223 -11.26 12.63 -16.75
N LEU A 224 -11.22 11.81 -15.71
CA LEU A 224 -11.96 12.04 -14.46
C LEU A 224 -11.47 13.28 -13.72
N HIS A 225 -10.15 13.43 -13.59
CA HIS A 225 -9.55 14.58 -12.94
C HIS A 225 -9.95 15.89 -13.65
N ARG A 226 -9.78 15.95 -14.98
CA ARG A 226 -10.12 17.16 -15.76
C ARG A 226 -11.60 17.50 -15.71
N THR A 227 -12.47 16.49 -15.81
CA THR A 227 -13.92 16.71 -15.79
C THR A 227 -14.41 17.11 -14.40
N ALA A 228 -13.88 16.54 -13.32
CA ALA A 228 -14.19 16.95 -11.96
C ALA A 228 -13.78 18.38 -11.67
N TYR A 229 -12.58 18.79 -12.11
CA TYR A 229 -12.08 20.15 -11.94
C TYR A 229 -12.92 21.14 -12.73
N LEU A 230 -13.12 20.88 -14.02
CA LEU A 230 -13.94 21.75 -14.87
C LEU A 230 -15.37 21.89 -14.31
N TYR A 231 -15.97 20.79 -13.87
CA TYR A 231 -17.29 20.78 -13.24
C TYR A 231 -17.34 21.67 -12.00
N CYS A 232 -16.44 21.46 -11.03
CA CYS A 232 -16.45 22.19 -9.77
C CYS A 232 -16.16 23.69 -9.96
N PHE A 233 -15.25 24.07 -10.86
CA PHE A 233 -14.92 25.48 -11.11
C PHE A 233 -16.01 26.23 -11.89
N LEU A 234 -16.78 25.53 -12.72
CA LEU A 234 -17.91 26.13 -13.44
C LEU A 234 -19.22 26.15 -12.62
N LEU A 235 -19.35 25.25 -11.65
CA LEU A 235 -20.55 25.12 -10.80
C LEU A 235 -21.08 26.45 -10.20
N PRO A 236 -20.26 27.36 -9.64
CA PRO A 236 -20.78 28.61 -9.08
C PRO A 236 -21.56 29.47 -10.09
N PHE A 237 -21.20 29.44 -11.38
CA PHE A 237 -21.91 30.18 -12.43
C PHE A 237 -23.31 29.61 -12.70
N GLY A 238 -23.48 28.29 -12.56
CA GLY A 238 -24.78 27.65 -12.71
C GLY A 238 -25.73 27.89 -11.54
N LEU A 239 -25.18 28.11 -10.35
CA LEU A 239 -25.96 28.20 -9.10
C LEU A 239 -26.27 29.64 -8.68
N VAL A 240 -25.44 30.63 -9.04
CA VAL A 240 -25.54 32.00 -8.53
C VAL A 240 -26.90 32.66 -8.75
N ASP A 241 -27.52 32.50 -9.92
CA ASP A 241 -28.83 33.07 -10.22
C ASP A 241 -29.98 32.33 -9.48
N THR A 242 -29.75 31.11 -8.99
CA THR A 242 -30.78 30.28 -8.33
C THR A 242 -30.73 30.40 -6.81
N ILE A 243 -29.54 30.34 -6.21
CA ILE A 243 -29.36 30.28 -4.74
C ILE A 243 -28.61 31.49 -4.16
N GLY A 244 -28.18 32.43 -5.01
CA GLY A 244 -27.61 33.72 -4.59
C GLY A 244 -26.47 33.58 -3.59
N PHE A 245 -26.65 34.18 -2.41
CA PHE A 245 -25.65 34.23 -1.34
C PHE A 245 -25.21 32.84 -0.82
N MET A 246 -26.03 31.80 -0.98
CA MET A 246 -25.70 30.44 -0.55
C MET A 246 -24.73 29.70 -1.49
N THR A 247 -24.44 30.28 -2.66
CA THR A 247 -23.56 29.67 -3.69
C THR A 247 -22.22 29.18 -3.13
N PRO A 248 -21.43 29.96 -2.37
CA PRO A 248 -20.13 29.50 -1.88
C PRO A 248 -20.23 28.30 -0.95
N VAL A 249 -21.29 28.21 -0.13
CA VAL A 249 -21.50 27.10 0.80
C VAL A 249 -21.84 25.82 0.05
N VAL A 250 -22.78 25.89 -0.90
CA VAL A 250 -23.19 24.72 -1.68
C VAL A 250 -22.04 24.24 -2.58
N VAL A 251 -21.33 25.17 -3.22
CA VAL A 251 -20.15 24.84 -4.05
C VAL A 251 -19.06 24.20 -3.21
N ALA A 252 -18.78 24.69 -2.00
CA ALA A 252 -17.81 24.08 -1.11
C ALA A 252 -18.13 22.60 -0.79
N ILE A 253 -19.41 22.30 -0.49
CA ILE A 253 -19.85 20.94 -0.18
C ILE A 253 -19.69 20.01 -1.40
N VAL A 254 -20.12 20.48 -2.57
CA VAL A 254 -20.04 19.70 -3.81
C VAL A 254 -18.58 19.49 -4.21
N ALA A 255 -17.76 20.54 -4.19
CA ALA A 255 -16.34 20.47 -4.53
C ALA A 255 -15.57 19.56 -3.56
N TYR A 256 -15.85 19.64 -2.25
CA TYR A 256 -15.28 18.71 -1.28
C TYR A 256 -15.60 17.25 -1.62
N THR A 257 -16.84 16.97 -2.04
CA THR A 257 -17.26 15.61 -2.41
C THR A 257 -16.51 15.11 -3.64
N PHE A 258 -16.49 15.88 -4.74
CA PHE A 258 -15.87 15.46 -5.99
C PHE A 258 -14.34 15.41 -5.91
N PHE A 259 -13.70 16.44 -5.34
CA PHE A 259 -12.24 16.42 -5.15
C PHE A 259 -11.82 15.37 -4.13
N GLY A 260 -12.61 15.16 -3.07
CA GLY A 260 -12.35 14.12 -2.08
C GLY A 260 -12.42 12.72 -2.68
N LEU A 261 -13.42 12.43 -3.51
CA LEU A 261 -13.52 11.16 -4.22
C LEU A 261 -12.35 10.95 -5.20
N ASP A 262 -11.97 11.97 -5.96
CA ASP A 262 -10.85 11.90 -6.90
C ASP A 262 -9.52 11.64 -6.17
N ALA A 263 -9.24 12.38 -5.10
CA ALA A 263 -8.03 12.21 -4.29
C ALA A 263 -7.99 10.87 -3.55
N LEU A 264 -9.13 10.37 -3.06
CA LEU A 264 -9.21 9.05 -2.43
C LEU A 264 -8.87 7.93 -3.42
N GLY A 265 -9.32 8.06 -4.67
CA GLY A 265 -8.99 7.12 -5.73
C GLY A 265 -7.48 7.05 -5.98
N ASP A 266 -6.80 8.19 -5.98
CA ASP A 266 -5.34 8.25 -6.12
C ASP A 266 -4.60 7.59 -4.96
N GLU A 267 -5.02 7.87 -3.72
CA GLU A 267 -4.38 7.33 -2.52
C GLU A 267 -4.53 5.80 -2.44
N LEU A 268 -5.69 5.25 -2.80
CA LEU A 268 -5.91 3.80 -2.82
C LEU A 268 -5.20 3.09 -3.99
N GLU A 269 -4.88 3.80 -5.07
CA GLU A 269 -4.26 3.21 -6.26
C GLU A 269 -2.82 2.72 -6.00
N GLU A 270 -2.13 3.29 -5.00
CA GLU A 270 -0.72 3.04 -4.65
C GLU A 270 -0.52 2.35 -3.27
N PRO A 271 -0.96 1.09 -3.08
CA PRO A 271 -0.97 0.45 -1.75
C PRO A 271 0.40 0.25 -1.08
N PHE A 272 1.50 0.29 -1.84
CA PHE A 272 2.85 0.00 -1.35
C PHE A 272 3.69 1.26 -1.10
N GLY A 273 3.08 2.45 -1.15
CA GLY A 273 3.78 3.69 -0.92
C GLY A 273 4.17 3.94 0.55
N MET A 274 4.29 5.21 0.88
CA MET A 274 4.66 5.73 2.19
C MET A 274 3.65 6.73 2.74
N GLU A 275 2.53 6.92 2.06
CA GLU A 275 1.45 7.78 2.54
C GLU A 275 0.81 7.17 3.79
N PRO A 276 0.18 7.99 4.65
CA PRO A 276 -0.35 7.51 5.93
C PRO A 276 -1.34 6.35 5.80
N ASN A 277 -2.10 6.26 4.71
CA ASN A 277 -3.09 5.21 4.49
C ASN A 277 -2.56 4.01 3.68
N ASP A 278 -1.32 4.07 3.19
CA ASP A 278 -0.68 2.94 2.51
C ASP A 278 -0.44 1.77 3.46
N LEU A 279 -0.20 0.59 2.91
CA LEU A 279 0.02 -0.61 3.70
C LEU A 279 1.24 -0.44 4.63
N PRO A 280 1.14 -0.88 5.90
CA PRO A 280 2.20 -0.71 6.89
C PRO A 280 3.25 -1.80 6.72
N LEU A 281 3.98 -1.75 5.60
CA LEU A 281 4.90 -2.83 5.21
C LEU A 281 6.06 -2.98 6.19
N ASP A 282 6.49 -1.91 6.88
CA ASP A 282 7.54 -2.03 7.90
C ASP A 282 7.04 -2.84 9.10
N ALA A 283 5.84 -2.55 9.59
CA ALA A 283 5.21 -3.30 10.67
C ALA A 283 4.94 -4.74 10.28
N ILE A 284 4.47 -5.00 9.05
CA ILE A 284 4.27 -6.37 8.56
C ILE A 284 5.61 -7.13 8.51
N CYS A 285 6.67 -6.50 8.01
CA CYS A 285 8.01 -7.11 8.01
C CYS A 285 8.52 -7.35 9.43
N ARG A 286 8.29 -6.42 10.37
CA ARG A 286 8.62 -6.61 11.80
C ARG A 286 7.82 -7.74 12.42
N THR A 287 6.54 -7.90 12.11
CA THR A 287 5.75 -9.05 12.56
C THR A 287 6.33 -10.36 12.03
N ILE A 288 6.69 -10.42 10.75
CA ILE A 288 7.35 -11.60 10.16
C ILE A 288 8.68 -11.88 10.84
N GLU A 289 9.50 -10.85 11.09
CA GLU A 289 10.77 -10.98 11.81
C GLU A 289 10.56 -11.59 13.20
N ILE A 290 9.62 -11.06 13.99
CA ILE A 290 9.30 -11.57 15.33
C ILE A 290 8.83 -13.01 15.27
N ASP A 291 7.88 -13.34 14.39
CA ASP A 291 7.32 -14.68 14.28
C ASP A 291 8.40 -15.72 13.91
N LEU A 292 9.28 -15.38 12.97
CA LEU A 292 10.32 -16.29 12.47
C LEU A 292 11.44 -16.46 13.49
N ARG A 293 11.85 -15.39 14.18
CA ARG A 293 12.84 -15.48 15.26
C ARG A 293 12.28 -16.22 16.48
N THR A 294 10.99 -16.05 16.79
CA THR A 294 10.31 -16.84 17.83
C THR A 294 10.31 -18.34 17.49
N ALA A 295 10.09 -18.69 16.22
CA ALA A 295 10.16 -20.09 15.78
C ALA A 295 11.57 -20.72 15.88
N LEU A 296 12.61 -19.89 16.06
CA LEU A 296 13.98 -20.29 16.32
C LEU A 296 14.37 -20.19 17.81
N GLU A 297 13.40 -19.94 18.70
CA GLU A 297 13.62 -19.73 20.14
C GLU A 297 14.67 -18.65 20.42
N ASP A 298 14.61 -17.55 19.67
CA ASP A 298 15.46 -16.39 19.88
C ASP A 298 15.01 -15.60 21.12
N GLU A 299 15.94 -15.34 22.04
CA GLU A 299 15.67 -14.58 23.27
C GLU A 299 15.66 -13.06 23.03
N ASP A 300 16.31 -12.58 21.97
CA ASP A 300 16.46 -11.15 21.66
C ASP A 300 15.48 -10.70 20.57
N LEU A 301 14.18 -10.76 20.88
CA LEU A 301 13.14 -10.34 19.93
C LEU A 301 13.03 -8.81 19.87
N PRO A 302 12.96 -8.23 18.67
CA PRO A 302 12.75 -6.80 18.55
C PRO A 302 11.31 -6.46 18.93
N PRO A 303 11.04 -5.25 19.46
CA PRO A 303 9.68 -4.86 19.78
C PRO A 303 8.83 -4.75 18.50
N ALA A 304 7.54 -5.06 18.64
CA ALA A 304 6.55 -4.77 17.62
C ALA A 304 6.51 -3.25 17.36
N LEU A 305 6.31 -2.85 16.10
CA LEU A 305 6.11 -1.44 15.80
C LEU A 305 4.74 -1.00 16.28
N GLU A 306 4.69 0.06 17.07
CA GLU A 306 3.46 0.68 17.54
C GLU A 306 3.08 1.88 16.64
N PRO A 307 1.79 2.19 16.48
CA PRO A 307 1.37 3.36 15.73
C PRO A 307 1.89 4.65 16.38
N VAL A 308 2.69 5.44 15.64
CA VAL A 308 3.12 6.78 16.07
C VAL A 308 2.17 7.79 15.45
N ASP A 309 1.53 8.62 16.27
CA ASP A 309 0.51 9.58 15.80
C ASP A 309 -0.62 8.92 14.98
N PHE A 310 -1.03 7.71 15.40
CA PHE A 310 -1.99 6.84 14.72
C PHE A 310 -1.53 6.26 13.39
N CYS A 311 -0.31 6.54 12.94
CA CYS A 311 0.26 5.96 11.73
C CYS A 311 1.13 4.76 12.08
N LEU A 312 0.77 3.58 11.56
CA LEU A 312 1.63 2.42 11.55
C LEU A 312 2.36 2.38 10.21
N MET A 313 3.69 2.37 10.23
CA MET A 313 4.55 2.35 9.02
C MET A 313 4.88 0.92 8.60
#